data_AF-A0A8H4V7V5-F1
#
_entry.id   AF-A0A8H4V7V5-F1
#
_cell.length_a   1.000
_cell.length_b   1.000
_cell.length_c   1.000
_cell.angle_alpha   90.00
_cell.angle_beta   90.00
_cell.angle_gamma   90.00
#
_symmetry.space_group_name_H-M   'P 1'
#
loop_
_entity.id
_entity.type
_entity.pdbx_description
1 polymer ?
#
loop_
_entity_poly.entity_id
_entity_poly.type
_entity_poly.pdbx_seq_one_letter_code
_entity_poly.pdbx_strand_id
1 'polypeptide(L)'
;MVRRIIRKGQGKRDRQRTPRRWNSRRDYDREQETSPLRYGLPNTVFFLALACLAASVWAGGYQGCLERVWLFQAYEIDALNSPSDQTMGYACSKFDDKTEKCTGNWQPCKKKRNAPGRCNFDELVHQLGKAPKPTGWSILDKKTGRLDVQETAKNCYKMYGSKQGAASKVPNFKSYKAMKGATGEYNDFVLKVSTMVDKARREKATDDNRHLWQDFDSTTDRINTARAGDHGPYLIKEAKARLGNGMDIKVQHLGSNPATGTITR
;
A
#
# COMPACT_ATOMS: atom_id res chain seq x y z
N MET A 1 8.66 19.56 16.28
CA MET A 1 9.24 20.89 16.57
C MET A 1 10.60 20.99 15.86
N VAL A 2 10.85 22.10 15.17
CA VAL A 2 11.96 22.35 14.23
C VAL A 2 13.32 22.53 14.93
N ARG A 3 14.43 22.14 14.26
CA ARG A 3 15.72 22.90 14.05
C ARG A 3 16.77 21.98 13.37
N ARG A 4 17.14 22.18 12.10
CA ARG A 4 18.05 23.19 11.46
C ARG A 4 19.54 22.99 11.83
N ILE A 5 20.35 22.56 10.84
CA ILE A 5 21.82 22.58 10.88
C ILE A 5 22.31 23.89 10.25
N ILE A 6 23.15 24.63 10.96
CA ILE A 6 23.84 25.85 10.47
C ILE A 6 25.27 25.46 10.09
N ARG A 7 25.71 25.81 8.87
CA ARG A 7 27.14 25.95 8.54
C ARG A 7 27.48 27.44 8.46
N LYS A 8 28.45 27.89 9.26
CA LYS A 8 29.06 29.21 9.15
C LYS A 8 30.06 29.21 7.99
N GLY A 9 29.91 30.18 7.08
CA GLY A 9 30.95 30.59 6.15
C GLY A 9 31.01 32.12 6.16
N GLN A 10 32.17 32.68 6.51
CA GLN A 10 32.44 34.11 6.51
C GLN A 10 32.55 34.63 5.06
N GLY A 11 32.01 35.83 4.81
CA GLY A 11 32.21 36.55 3.55
C GLY A 11 31.47 37.88 3.52
N LYS A 12 32.17 38.97 3.82
CA LYS A 12 31.72 40.38 3.75
C LYS A 12 31.37 40.78 2.31
N ARG A 13 30.27 41.53 2.11
CA ARG A 13 30.28 42.90 1.55
C ARG A 13 28.87 43.49 1.41
N ASP A 14 28.78 44.75 1.80
CA ASP A 14 27.63 45.65 1.76
C ASP A 14 27.12 45.96 0.35
N ARG A 15 25.80 46.16 0.22
CA ARG A 15 25.23 47.33 -0.47
C ARG A 15 23.74 47.50 -0.17
N GLN A 16 23.41 48.64 0.44
CA GLN A 16 22.07 49.20 0.58
C GLN A 16 21.48 49.55 -0.81
N ARG A 17 20.16 49.37 -0.99
CA ARG A 17 19.31 50.28 -1.77
C ARG A 17 17.84 50.16 -1.36
N THR A 18 17.23 51.32 -1.23
CA THR A 18 15.93 51.71 -0.69
C THR A 18 14.75 51.47 -1.67
N PRO A 19 13.48 51.64 -1.22
CA PRO A 19 12.31 50.98 -1.81
C PRO A 19 11.62 51.81 -2.89
N ARG A 20 10.98 51.17 -3.87
CA ARG A 20 10.00 51.84 -4.74
C ARG A 20 8.64 51.15 -4.70
N ARG A 21 7.73 51.87 -4.03
CA ARG A 21 6.30 52.10 -4.30
C ARG A 21 5.67 51.27 -5.42
N TRP A 22 4.66 50.50 -5.01
CA TRP A 22 3.57 50.02 -5.84
C TRP A 22 2.72 51.20 -6.33
N ASN A 23 2.42 51.27 -7.64
CA ASN A 23 1.06 51.59 -8.06
C ASN A 23 0.72 51.19 -9.49
N SER A 24 -0.48 50.62 -9.60
CA SER A 24 -1.43 50.61 -10.72
C SER A 24 -1.09 49.88 -12.03
N ARG A 25 -1.78 48.73 -12.19
CA ARG A 25 -2.45 48.26 -13.42
C ARG A 25 -1.60 48.32 -14.70
N ARG A 26 -0.61 47.43 -14.87
CA ARG A 26 -0.13 47.01 -16.20
C ARG A 26 0.78 45.76 -16.27
N ASP A 27 0.81 44.92 -15.24
CA ASP A 27 1.71 43.74 -15.19
C ASP A 27 0.93 42.43 -14.95
N TYR A 28 -0.01 42.08 -15.83
CA TYR A 28 -0.67 40.75 -15.76
C TYR A 28 -0.63 39.93 -17.07
N ASP A 29 -0.18 40.49 -18.20
CA ASP A 29 -0.24 39.79 -19.51
C ASP A 29 1.09 39.81 -20.29
N ARG A 30 2.25 39.76 -19.63
CA ARG A 30 3.54 39.69 -20.34
C ARG A 30 4.65 38.95 -19.61
N GLU A 31 4.40 37.75 -19.10
CA GLU A 31 5.47 36.81 -18.72
C GLU A 31 5.00 35.35 -18.86
N GLN A 32 4.65 34.90 -20.07
CA GLN A 32 4.70 33.47 -20.42
C GLN A 32 5.04 33.31 -21.90
N GLU A 33 6.31 33.48 -22.24
CA GLU A 33 6.95 32.71 -23.31
C GLU A 33 8.47 32.90 -23.27
N THR A 34 9.19 31.81 -23.58
CA THR A 34 10.65 31.67 -23.78
C THR A 34 11.50 31.25 -22.55
N SER A 35 11.66 29.93 -22.36
CA SER A 35 12.83 29.18 -22.88
C SER A 35 13.17 27.90 -22.09
N PRO A 36 13.74 26.88 -22.76
CA PRO A 36 13.88 25.50 -22.27
C PRO A 36 15.18 25.33 -21.47
N LEU A 37 15.29 24.24 -20.69
CA LEU A 37 16.47 23.36 -20.57
C LEU A 37 16.48 22.51 -19.28
N ARG A 38 17.02 21.28 -19.45
CA ARG A 38 17.62 20.39 -18.44
C ARG A 38 16.69 19.42 -17.72
N TYR A 39 16.27 18.40 -18.46
CA TYR A 39 16.24 17.05 -17.91
C TYR A 39 17.68 16.57 -17.67
N GLY A 40 17.99 16.24 -16.42
CA GLY A 40 19.26 15.64 -16.05
C GLY A 40 19.45 15.65 -14.55
N LEU A 41 19.15 14.52 -13.90
CA LEU A 41 19.78 13.93 -12.71
C LEU A 41 18.98 12.65 -12.32
N PRO A 42 19.62 11.64 -11.71
CA PRO A 42 19.89 10.39 -12.42
C PRO A 42 18.99 9.23 -11.98
N ASN A 43 18.66 8.38 -12.95
CA ASN A 43 17.91 7.11 -12.85
C ASN A 43 18.65 5.99 -12.07
N THR A 44 19.45 6.31 -11.05
CA THR A 44 20.27 5.33 -10.32
C THR A 44 19.88 5.14 -8.86
N VAL A 45 18.98 5.95 -8.30
CA VAL A 45 18.50 5.76 -6.91
C VAL A 45 17.24 4.88 -6.85
N PHE A 46 16.50 4.73 -7.96
CA PHE A 46 15.26 3.95 -7.99
C PHE A 46 15.49 2.42 -8.00
N PHE A 47 16.69 1.96 -8.39
CA PHE A 47 17.00 0.53 -8.51
C PHE A 47 17.55 -0.13 -7.23
N LEU A 48 18.04 0.64 -6.25
CA LEU A 48 18.54 0.09 -4.98
C LEU A 48 17.43 -0.13 -3.93
N ALA A 49 16.27 0.50 -4.10
CA ALA A 49 15.07 0.21 -3.30
C ALA A 49 14.38 -1.12 -3.72
N LEU A 50 14.71 -1.64 -4.91
CA LEU A 50 14.13 -2.87 -5.45
C LEU A 50 14.79 -4.16 -4.90
N ALA A 51 15.98 -4.07 -4.28
CA ALA A 51 16.80 -5.22 -3.90
C ALA A 51 16.53 -5.81 -2.50
N CYS A 52 15.59 -5.26 -1.72
CA CYS A 52 15.28 -5.78 -0.37
C CYS A 52 13.98 -6.62 -0.30
N LEU A 53 13.43 -7.01 -1.45
CA LEU A 53 12.13 -7.70 -1.59
C LEU A 53 12.27 -9.22 -1.77
N ALA A 54 12.82 -9.96 -0.80
CA ALA A 54 12.71 -11.43 -0.80
C ALA A 54 13.05 -12.09 0.55
N ALA A 55 12.56 -11.55 1.68
CA ALA A 55 12.39 -12.40 2.86
C ALA A 55 10.92 -12.76 2.93
N SER A 56 10.59 -14.01 2.63
CA SER A 56 9.32 -14.61 3.00
C SER A 56 9.27 -14.66 4.53
N VAL A 57 9.00 -13.54 5.19
CA VAL A 57 8.65 -13.57 6.61
C VAL A 57 7.28 -14.24 6.69
N TRP A 58 7.25 -15.38 7.37
CA TRP A 58 6.10 -16.29 7.50
C TRP A 58 4.90 -15.70 8.26
N ALA A 59 4.85 -14.38 8.47
CA ALA A 59 3.75 -13.67 9.07
C ALA A 59 3.58 -12.33 8.34
N GLY A 60 2.43 -12.14 7.69
CA GLY A 60 2.11 -10.88 7.04
C GLY A 60 2.00 -9.71 8.03
N GLY A 61 1.88 -9.97 9.34
CA GLY A 61 1.88 -8.93 10.35
C GLY A 61 0.75 -7.92 10.18
N TYR A 62 0.99 -6.67 10.59
CA TYR A 62 0.05 -5.57 10.39
C TYR A 62 -0.06 -5.20 8.90
N GLN A 63 1.06 -5.28 8.16
CA GLN A 63 1.12 -5.10 6.70
C GLN A 63 0.13 -6.02 5.98
N GLY A 64 0.07 -7.30 6.31
CA GLY A 64 -0.81 -8.28 5.65
C GLY A 64 -2.29 -8.03 5.94
N CYS A 65 -2.61 -7.33 7.02
CA CYS A 65 -3.96 -6.84 7.29
C CYS A 65 -4.27 -5.57 6.48
N LEU A 66 -3.32 -4.65 6.34
CA LEU A 66 -3.46 -3.52 5.42
C LEU A 66 -3.60 -3.97 3.96
N GLU A 67 -2.87 -5.00 3.54
CA GLU A 67 -2.98 -5.56 2.18
C GLU A 67 -4.37 -6.10 1.90
N ARG A 68 -5.07 -6.69 2.89
CA ARG A 68 -6.47 -7.11 2.71
C ARG A 68 -7.40 -5.92 2.50
N VAL A 69 -7.17 -4.81 3.23
CA VAL A 69 -7.93 -3.56 3.03
C VAL A 69 -7.64 -2.98 1.65
N TRP A 70 -6.38 -2.92 1.25
CA TRP A 70 -5.93 -2.48 -0.07
C TRP A 70 -6.56 -3.30 -1.21
N LEU A 71 -6.66 -4.63 -1.04
CA LEU A 71 -7.37 -5.49 -1.98
C LEU A 71 -8.86 -5.18 -2.09
N PHE A 72 -9.50 -4.86 -0.97
CA PHE A 72 -10.90 -4.47 -1.01
C PHE A 72 -11.10 -3.12 -1.68
N GLN A 73 -10.22 -2.15 -1.46
CA GLN A 73 -10.26 -0.88 -2.19
C GLN A 73 -10.04 -1.08 -3.70
N ALA A 74 -9.10 -1.93 -4.10
CA ALA A 74 -8.93 -2.34 -5.49
C ALA A 74 -10.20 -3.02 -6.04
N TYR A 75 -10.86 -3.83 -5.22
CA TYR A 75 -12.13 -4.48 -5.57
C TYR A 75 -13.27 -3.47 -5.75
N GLU A 76 -13.32 -2.41 -4.95
CA GLU A 76 -14.29 -1.31 -5.11
C GLU A 76 -13.99 -0.48 -6.36
N ILE A 77 -12.71 -0.21 -6.64
CA ILE A 77 -12.26 0.45 -7.89
C ILE A 77 -12.64 -0.38 -9.11
N ASP A 78 -12.38 -1.69 -9.08
CA ASP A 78 -12.70 -2.60 -10.17
C ASP A 78 -14.22 -2.67 -10.43
N ALA A 79 -15.06 -2.35 -9.44
CA ALA A 79 -16.51 -2.27 -9.62
C ALA A 79 -16.95 -1.16 -10.60
N LEU A 80 -16.07 -0.19 -10.90
CA LEU A 80 -16.30 0.83 -11.93
C LEU A 80 -16.22 0.26 -13.36
N ASN A 81 -15.64 -0.92 -13.54
CA ASN A 81 -15.58 -1.62 -14.80
C ASN A 81 -16.88 -2.39 -15.08
N SER A 82 -17.13 -2.70 -16.36
CA SER A 82 -18.24 -3.58 -16.73
C SER A 82 -18.06 -4.98 -16.11
N PRO A 83 -19.13 -5.73 -15.80
CA PRO A 83 -19.00 -7.03 -15.16
C PRO A 83 -18.10 -8.05 -15.89
N SER A 84 -17.98 -7.96 -17.22
CA SER A 84 -17.10 -8.83 -18.01
C SER A 84 -15.62 -8.49 -17.86
N ASP A 85 -15.31 -7.23 -17.54
CA ASP A 85 -13.96 -6.69 -17.41
C ASP A 85 -13.43 -6.74 -15.98
N GLN A 86 -14.31 -7.03 -15.01
CA GLN A 86 -13.94 -7.14 -13.60
C GLN A 86 -13.00 -8.33 -13.37
N THR A 87 -11.96 -8.08 -12.58
CA THR A 87 -10.91 -9.07 -12.29
C THR A 87 -10.67 -9.28 -10.81
N MET A 88 -10.98 -8.29 -9.96
CA MET A 88 -10.77 -8.37 -8.53
C MET A 88 -11.88 -9.16 -7.84
N GLY A 89 -11.51 -9.83 -6.75
CA GLY A 89 -12.42 -10.65 -5.95
C GLY A 89 -12.77 -11.97 -6.62
N TYR A 90 -11.96 -12.47 -7.55
CA TYR A 90 -12.12 -13.81 -8.10
C TYR A 90 -11.11 -14.78 -7.48
N ALA A 91 -11.57 -15.98 -7.14
CA ALA A 91 -10.74 -17.07 -6.67
C ALA A 91 -10.70 -18.21 -7.70
N CYS A 92 -9.51 -18.72 -7.98
CA CYS A 92 -9.35 -19.93 -8.75
C CYS A 92 -9.83 -21.15 -7.94
N SER A 93 -10.70 -21.96 -8.55
CA SER A 93 -11.22 -23.19 -7.92
C SER A 93 -10.18 -24.29 -7.84
N LYS A 94 -9.26 -24.36 -8.81
CA LYS A 94 -8.16 -25.33 -8.87
C LYS A 94 -6.91 -24.69 -9.48
N PHE A 95 -5.91 -24.45 -8.64
CA PHE A 95 -4.64 -23.85 -9.03
C PHE A 95 -3.58 -24.95 -9.15
N ASP A 96 -2.78 -24.91 -10.21
CA ASP A 96 -1.63 -25.80 -10.39
C ASP A 96 -0.36 -25.04 -9.99
N ASP A 97 0.23 -25.43 -8.86
CA ASP A 97 1.44 -24.80 -8.32
C ASP A 97 2.69 -25.06 -9.17
N LYS A 98 2.69 -26.06 -10.07
CA LYS A 98 3.84 -26.33 -10.97
C LYS A 98 3.85 -25.42 -12.18
N THR A 99 2.68 -25.22 -12.77
CA THR A 99 2.53 -24.37 -13.96
C THR A 99 2.14 -22.93 -13.63
N GLU A 100 1.88 -22.66 -12.34
CA GLU A 100 1.41 -21.40 -11.79
C GLU A 100 0.14 -20.86 -12.47
N LYS A 101 -0.73 -21.77 -12.89
CA LYS A 101 -1.94 -21.46 -13.66
C LYS A 101 -3.19 -21.96 -12.97
N CYS A 102 -4.27 -21.22 -13.17
CA CYS A 102 -5.60 -21.72 -12.85
C CYS A 102 -6.01 -22.76 -13.88
N THR A 103 -6.20 -24.01 -13.45
CA THR A 103 -6.70 -25.13 -14.28
C THR A 103 -8.18 -25.38 -14.08
N GLY A 104 -8.79 -24.73 -13.07
CA GLY A 104 -10.23 -24.72 -12.84
C GLY A 104 -10.92 -23.45 -13.33
N ASN A 105 -12.04 -23.13 -12.70
CA ASN A 105 -12.84 -21.95 -13.01
C ASN A 105 -12.53 -20.81 -12.04
N TRP A 106 -12.57 -19.59 -12.55
CA TRP A 106 -12.55 -18.38 -11.73
C TRP A 106 -13.93 -18.14 -11.12
N GLN A 107 -14.00 -18.15 -9.80
CA GLN A 107 -15.23 -17.95 -9.03
C GLN A 107 -15.26 -16.55 -8.44
N PRO A 108 -16.28 -15.74 -8.72
CA PRO A 108 -16.41 -14.43 -8.10
C PRO A 108 -16.72 -14.58 -6.61
N CYS A 109 -16.27 -13.60 -5.84
CA CYS A 109 -16.68 -13.40 -4.46
C CYS A 109 -18.15 -13.01 -4.43
N LYS A 110 -18.93 -13.79 -3.70
CA LYS A 110 -20.39 -13.66 -3.63
C LYS A 110 -20.81 -13.26 -2.23
N LYS A 111 -21.88 -12.49 -2.15
CA LYS A 111 -22.59 -12.28 -0.90
C LYS A 111 -23.11 -13.59 -0.33
N LYS A 112 -23.13 -13.68 0.99
CA LYS A 112 -23.79 -14.77 1.72
C LYS A 112 -25.26 -14.85 1.26
N ARG A 113 -25.78 -16.08 1.15
CA ARG A 113 -27.16 -16.40 0.68
C ARG A 113 -27.44 -16.08 -0.79
N ASN A 114 -26.43 -15.99 -1.65
CA ASN A 114 -26.59 -15.71 -3.09
C ASN A 114 -27.35 -14.40 -3.37
N ALA A 115 -27.27 -13.43 -2.46
CA ALA A 115 -27.87 -12.12 -2.66
C ALA A 115 -27.22 -11.38 -3.85
N PRO A 116 -27.95 -10.51 -4.55
CA PRO A 116 -27.40 -9.76 -5.66
C PRO A 116 -26.28 -8.81 -5.20
N GLY A 117 -25.29 -8.67 -6.08
CA GLY A 117 -24.18 -7.73 -5.93
C GLY A 117 -22.85 -8.36 -5.50
N ARG A 118 -21.85 -7.47 -5.46
CA ARG A 118 -20.47 -7.75 -5.06
C ARG A 118 -20.36 -8.03 -3.56
N CYS A 119 -19.40 -8.86 -3.17
CA CYS A 119 -19.22 -9.23 -1.77
C CYS A 119 -18.68 -8.06 -0.93
N ASN A 120 -18.92 -8.10 0.37
CA ASN A 120 -18.36 -7.13 1.31
C ASN A 120 -16.94 -7.54 1.78
N PHE A 121 -16.33 -6.71 2.63
CA PHE A 121 -14.97 -6.95 3.13
C PHE A 121 -14.83 -8.29 3.88
N ASP A 122 -15.79 -8.61 4.75
CA ASP A 122 -15.77 -9.84 5.54
C ASP A 122 -15.79 -11.09 4.64
N GLU A 123 -16.63 -11.05 3.60
CA GLU A 123 -16.77 -12.12 2.60
C GLU A 123 -15.50 -12.24 1.74
N LEU A 124 -14.91 -11.12 1.33
CA LEU A 124 -13.64 -11.11 0.60
C LEU A 124 -12.53 -11.74 1.45
N VAL A 125 -12.37 -11.31 2.70
CA VAL A 125 -11.36 -11.88 3.62
C VAL A 125 -11.58 -13.37 3.83
N HIS A 126 -12.84 -13.81 3.93
CA HIS A 126 -13.15 -15.23 4.01
C HIS A 126 -12.72 -16.00 2.75
N GLN A 127 -13.00 -15.45 1.55
CA GLN A 127 -12.58 -16.05 0.27
C GLN A 127 -11.06 -16.19 0.14
N LEU A 128 -10.28 -15.22 0.65
CA LEU A 128 -8.81 -15.28 0.65
C LEU A 128 -8.27 -16.49 1.43
N GLY A 129 -9.10 -17.11 2.27
CA GLY A 129 -8.81 -18.32 3.01
C GLY A 129 -8.12 -18.05 4.35
N LYS A 130 -8.10 -19.09 5.19
CA LYS A 130 -7.49 -19.06 6.54
C LYS A 130 -8.09 -18.05 7.52
N ALA A 131 -9.20 -17.39 7.18
CA ALA A 131 -9.97 -16.54 8.07
C ALA A 131 -10.49 -17.37 9.28
N PRO A 132 -10.18 -17.00 10.54
CA PRO A 132 -10.70 -17.64 11.75
C PRO A 132 -12.22 -17.70 11.87
N LYS A 133 -12.89 -16.66 11.39
CA LYS A 133 -14.33 -16.46 11.49
C LYS A 133 -14.81 -15.90 10.14
N PRO A 134 -16.07 -16.15 9.76
CA PRO A 134 -16.60 -15.68 8.49
C PRO A 134 -16.94 -14.19 8.48
N THR A 135 -17.10 -13.55 9.64
CA THR A 135 -17.57 -12.17 9.79
C THR A 135 -16.91 -11.46 10.98
N GLY A 136 -17.13 -10.14 11.08
CA GLY A 136 -16.60 -9.27 12.12
C GLY A 136 -15.28 -8.62 11.75
N TRP A 137 -14.95 -8.53 10.45
CA TRP A 137 -13.66 -8.06 9.98
C TRP A 137 -13.61 -6.56 9.74
N SER A 138 -14.61 -6.05 9.06
CA SER A 138 -14.77 -4.65 8.73
C SER A 138 -15.05 -3.79 9.97
N ILE A 139 -14.35 -2.67 10.06
CA ILE A 139 -14.72 -1.55 10.93
C ILE A 139 -15.03 -0.37 10.01
N LEU A 140 -16.24 0.18 10.14
CA LEU A 140 -16.69 1.29 9.29
C LEU A 140 -16.44 2.63 9.98
N ASP A 141 -15.95 3.60 9.22
CA ASP A 141 -15.91 5.00 9.64
C ASP A 141 -17.35 5.50 9.80
N LYS A 142 -17.67 6.01 11.00
CA LYS A 142 -19.04 6.41 11.35
C LYS A 142 -19.57 7.60 10.53
N LYS A 143 -18.69 8.42 9.97
CA LYS A 143 -19.08 9.62 9.22
C LYS A 143 -19.36 9.31 7.76
N THR A 144 -18.57 8.42 7.18
CA THR A 144 -18.59 8.13 5.74
C THR A 144 -19.21 6.78 5.40
N GLY A 145 -19.37 5.88 6.38
CA GLY A 145 -19.87 4.52 6.17
C GLY A 145 -18.90 3.59 5.43
N ARG A 146 -17.71 4.09 5.05
CA ARG A 146 -16.66 3.34 4.35
C ARG A 146 -15.79 2.58 5.35
N LEU A 147 -14.93 1.67 4.87
CA LEU A 147 -13.94 1.03 5.74
C LEU A 147 -13.02 2.06 6.38
N ASP A 148 -12.94 2.03 7.72
CA ASP A 148 -11.84 2.65 8.43
C ASP A 148 -10.61 1.76 8.23
N VAL A 149 -9.68 2.23 7.40
CA VAL A 149 -8.48 1.47 7.01
C VAL A 149 -7.67 1.03 8.22
N GLN A 150 -7.45 1.93 9.18
CA GLN A 150 -6.58 1.64 10.32
C GLN A 150 -7.28 0.73 11.31
N GLU A 151 -8.52 1.04 11.69
CA GLU A 151 -9.26 0.26 12.67
C GLU A 151 -9.61 -1.13 12.12
N THR A 152 -9.92 -1.24 10.82
CA THR A 152 -10.11 -2.54 10.15
C THR A 152 -8.82 -3.36 10.17
N ALA A 153 -7.66 -2.76 9.85
CA ALA A 153 -6.39 -3.47 9.88
C ALA A 153 -5.99 -3.91 11.30
N LYS A 154 -6.22 -3.08 12.32
CA LYS A 154 -6.02 -3.43 13.74
C LYS A 154 -6.93 -4.59 14.16
N ASN A 155 -8.21 -4.53 13.77
CA ASN A 155 -9.17 -5.59 14.06
C ASN A 155 -8.77 -6.91 13.37
N CYS A 156 -8.34 -6.85 12.11
CA CYS A 156 -7.76 -8.00 11.39
C CYS A 156 -6.59 -8.62 12.17
N TYR A 157 -5.63 -7.80 12.61
CA TYR A 157 -4.47 -8.26 13.36
C TYR A 157 -4.88 -8.94 14.66
N LYS A 158 -5.81 -8.34 15.40
CA LYS A 158 -6.38 -8.89 16.65
C LYS A 158 -7.07 -10.23 16.42
N MET A 159 -7.87 -10.38 15.37
CA MET A 159 -8.61 -11.62 15.12
C MET A 159 -7.69 -12.78 14.76
N TYR A 160 -6.63 -12.54 13.98
CA TYR A 160 -5.61 -13.55 13.74
C TYR A 160 -4.82 -13.83 15.04
N GLY A 161 -4.43 -12.79 15.79
CA GLY A 161 -3.70 -12.90 17.05
C GLY A 161 -4.44 -13.59 18.21
N SER A 162 -5.77 -13.64 18.17
CA SER A 162 -6.59 -14.30 19.22
C SER A 162 -6.51 -15.84 19.23
N LYS A 163 -5.78 -16.44 18.28
CA LYS A 163 -5.56 -17.89 18.21
C LYS A 163 -4.24 -18.29 18.86
N GLN A 164 -4.13 -19.56 19.25
CA GLN A 164 -2.88 -20.17 19.73
C GLN A 164 -2.09 -20.79 18.55
N GLY A 165 -0.77 -20.92 18.70
CA GLY A 165 0.11 -21.59 17.75
C GLY A 165 0.31 -20.84 16.43
N ALA A 166 0.69 -21.54 15.35
CA ALA A 166 0.95 -20.92 14.04
C ALA A 166 -0.27 -20.16 13.45
N ALA A 167 -1.47 -20.45 13.94
CA ALA A 167 -2.71 -19.76 13.58
C ALA A 167 -2.85 -18.36 14.22
N SER A 168 -1.96 -17.99 15.15
CA SER A 168 -1.89 -16.64 15.75
C SER A 168 -1.30 -15.59 14.81
N LYS A 169 -0.68 -16.05 13.70
CA LYS A 169 -0.01 -15.19 12.72
C LYS A 169 -0.96 -14.82 11.60
N VAL A 170 -0.88 -13.57 11.15
CA VAL A 170 -1.57 -13.13 9.93
C VAL A 170 -0.97 -13.88 8.73
N PRO A 171 -1.73 -14.73 8.02
CA PRO A 171 -1.20 -15.51 6.92
C PRO A 171 -1.13 -14.66 5.65
N ASN A 172 -0.13 -14.93 4.82
CA ASN A 172 -0.13 -14.45 3.43
C ASN A 172 -1.29 -15.13 2.69
N PHE A 173 -2.09 -14.33 1.98
CA PHE A 173 -3.07 -14.87 1.04
C PHE A 173 -2.36 -15.23 -0.27
N LYS A 174 -3.00 -16.07 -1.07
CA LYS A 174 -2.52 -16.41 -2.41
C LYS A 174 -3.18 -15.48 -3.42
N SER A 175 -2.39 -14.93 -4.34
CA SER A 175 -2.82 -14.04 -5.42
C SER A 175 -3.99 -14.63 -6.25
N TYR A 176 -3.93 -15.93 -6.56
CA TYR A 176 -5.01 -16.66 -7.25
C TYR A 176 -6.31 -16.82 -6.44
N LYS A 177 -6.36 -16.39 -5.17
CA LYS A 177 -7.60 -16.28 -4.38
C LYS A 177 -8.20 -14.87 -4.40
N ALA A 178 -7.48 -13.89 -4.97
CA ALA A 178 -7.83 -12.48 -4.94
C ALA A 178 -8.17 -11.89 -6.32
N MET A 179 -7.55 -12.38 -7.40
CA MET A 179 -7.69 -11.79 -8.74
C MET A 179 -7.72 -12.82 -9.85
N LYS A 180 -8.63 -12.63 -10.81
CA LYS A 180 -8.74 -13.38 -12.07
C LYS A 180 -7.47 -13.17 -12.90
N GLY A 181 -6.87 -14.27 -13.37
CA GLY A 181 -5.64 -14.23 -14.17
C GLY A 181 -4.36 -14.01 -13.37
N ALA A 182 -4.42 -14.04 -12.03
CA ALA A 182 -3.23 -14.02 -11.19
C ALA A 182 -2.49 -15.37 -11.23
N THR A 183 -1.15 -15.31 -11.22
CA THR A 183 -0.25 -16.47 -11.12
C THR A 183 0.11 -16.74 -9.66
N GLY A 184 1.07 -17.64 -9.39
CA GLY A 184 1.61 -17.88 -8.04
C GLY A 184 2.50 -16.74 -7.53
N GLU A 185 2.98 -15.91 -8.45
CA GLU A 185 3.95 -14.85 -8.19
C GLU A 185 3.30 -13.57 -7.64
N TYR A 186 3.70 -13.20 -6.42
CA TYR A 186 3.11 -12.07 -5.71
C TYR A 186 3.48 -10.72 -6.35
N ASN A 187 4.68 -10.58 -6.91
CA ASN A 187 5.08 -9.33 -7.57
C ASN A 187 4.28 -9.08 -8.86
N ASP A 188 4.06 -10.12 -9.66
CA ASP A 188 3.18 -10.06 -10.83
C ASP A 188 1.76 -9.65 -10.43
N PHE A 189 1.26 -10.22 -9.32
CA PHE A 189 -0.03 -9.83 -8.76
C PHE A 189 -0.10 -8.34 -8.39
N VAL A 190 0.89 -7.80 -7.68
CA VAL A 190 0.91 -6.37 -7.33
C VAL A 190 0.94 -5.48 -8.58
N LEU A 191 1.72 -5.85 -9.59
CA LEU A 191 1.78 -5.14 -10.87
C LEU A 191 0.42 -5.17 -11.59
N LYS A 192 -0.25 -6.31 -11.61
CA LYS A 192 -1.58 -6.46 -12.22
C LYS A 192 -2.65 -5.63 -11.52
N VAL A 193 -2.68 -5.62 -10.18
CA VAL A 193 -3.61 -4.77 -9.43
C VAL A 193 -3.34 -3.30 -9.72
N SER A 194 -2.07 -2.87 -9.67
CA SER A 194 -1.69 -1.47 -9.93
C SER A 194 -2.07 -1.05 -11.35
N THR A 195 -1.80 -1.90 -12.35
CA THR A 195 -2.18 -1.65 -13.75
C THR A 195 -3.68 -1.50 -13.93
N MET A 196 -4.47 -2.37 -13.28
CA MET A 196 -5.93 -2.30 -13.30
C MET A 196 -6.44 -1.00 -12.65
N VAL A 197 -5.92 -0.64 -11.47
CA VAL A 197 -6.29 0.59 -10.77
C VAL A 197 -5.92 1.83 -11.60
N ASP A 198 -4.72 1.88 -12.18
CA ASP A 198 -4.28 3.01 -13.00
C ASP A 198 -5.11 3.14 -14.27
N LYS A 199 -5.49 2.02 -14.90
CA LYS A 199 -6.41 2.02 -16.05
C LYS A 199 -7.78 2.58 -15.64
N ALA A 200 -8.36 2.03 -14.58
CA ALA A 200 -9.66 2.48 -14.08
C ALA A 200 -9.62 3.97 -13.69
N ARG A 201 -8.54 4.45 -13.09
CA ARG A 201 -8.34 5.85 -12.75
C ARG A 201 -8.34 6.74 -14.00
N ARG A 202 -7.56 6.39 -15.03
CA ARG A 202 -7.52 7.16 -16.29
C ARG A 202 -8.87 7.22 -17.00
N GLU A 203 -9.64 6.13 -16.95
CA GLU A 203 -10.85 5.99 -17.76
C GLU A 203 -12.13 6.35 -17.02
N LYS A 204 -12.14 6.30 -15.69
CA LYS A 204 -13.35 6.34 -14.85
C LYS A 204 -13.27 7.33 -13.69
N ALA A 205 -12.13 8.00 -13.46
CA ALA A 205 -12.04 8.95 -12.36
C ALA A 205 -13.00 10.13 -12.55
N THR A 206 -13.71 10.45 -11.48
CA THR A 206 -14.61 11.60 -11.36
C THR A 206 -14.41 12.21 -9.97
N ASP A 207 -14.99 13.38 -9.74
CA ASP A 207 -14.95 13.98 -8.40
C ASP A 207 -15.74 13.16 -7.38
N ASP A 208 -16.84 12.53 -7.79
CA ASP A 208 -17.69 11.70 -6.93
C ASP A 208 -16.95 10.46 -6.41
N ASN A 209 -16.13 9.83 -7.26
CA ASN A 209 -15.36 8.64 -6.88
C ASN A 209 -13.91 8.93 -6.46
N ARG A 210 -13.55 10.21 -6.29
CA ARG A 210 -12.19 10.64 -5.90
C ARG A 210 -11.66 9.90 -4.68
N HIS A 211 -12.56 9.61 -3.76
CA HIS A 211 -12.29 8.96 -2.49
C HIS A 211 -11.72 7.53 -2.65
N LEU A 212 -12.11 6.78 -3.69
CA LEU A 212 -11.57 5.44 -3.96
C LEU A 212 -10.07 5.48 -4.22
N TRP A 213 -9.61 6.46 -4.99
CA TRP A 213 -8.20 6.63 -5.33
C TRP A 213 -7.39 7.08 -4.13
N GLN A 214 -7.92 8.03 -3.35
CA GLN A 214 -7.27 8.55 -2.15
C GLN A 214 -7.11 7.47 -1.08
N ASP A 215 -8.15 6.66 -0.86
CA ASP A 215 -8.13 5.56 0.09
C ASP A 215 -7.10 4.50 -0.33
N PHE A 216 -7.07 4.15 -1.63
CA PHE A 216 -6.11 3.20 -2.19
C PHE A 216 -4.66 3.67 -2.03
N ASP A 217 -4.33 4.89 -2.49
CA ASP A 217 -2.98 5.45 -2.42
C ASP A 217 -2.51 5.60 -0.96
N SER A 218 -3.37 6.12 -0.08
CA SER A 218 -3.06 6.24 1.35
C SER A 218 -2.78 4.89 2.01
N THR A 219 -3.51 3.85 1.59
CA THR A 219 -3.30 2.50 2.11
C THR A 219 -2.00 1.89 1.58
N THR A 220 -1.64 2.13 0.33
CA THR A 220 -0.34 1.74 -0.24
C THR A 220 0.83 2.36 0.53
N ASP A 221 0.77 3.65 0.86
CA ASP A 221 1.81 4.31 1.66
C ASP A 221 1.95 3.72 3.07
N ARG A 222 0.82 3.35 3.68
CA ARG A 222 0.80 2.67 4.99
C ARG A 222 1.40 1.27 4.91
N ILE A 223 1.13 0.52 3.84
CA ILE A 223 1.73 -0.80 3.61
C ILE A 223 3.24 -0.68 3.50
N ASN A 224 3.75 0.30 2.75
CA ASN A 224 5.18 0.54 2.62
C ASN A 224 5.84 0.81 3.98
N THR A 225 5.20 1.63 4.82
CA THR A 225 5.68 1.91 6.18
C THR A 225 5.61 0.66 7.08
N ALA A 226 4.47 -0.04 7.08
CA ALA A 226 4.24 -1.22 7.89
C ALA A 226 5.18 -2.36 7.52
N ARG A 227 5.50 -2.51 6.22
CA ARG A 227 6.46 -3.51 5.73
C ARG A 227 7.85 -3.30 6.33
N ALA A 228 8.34 -2.06 6.40
CA ALA A 228 9.60 -1.78 7.06
C ALA A 228 9.56 -2.13 8.56
N GLY A 229 8.43 -1.91 9.24
CA GLY A 229 8.23 -2.28 10.65
C GLY A 229 8.13 -3.79 10.90
N ASP A 230 7.37 -4.51 10.09
CA ASP A 230 7.10 -5.94 10.27
C ASP A 230 8.32 -6.81 9.87
N HIS A 231 9.07 -6.40 8.84
CA HIS A 231 10.25 -7.13 8.36
C HIS A 231 11.56 -6.64 8.96
N GLY A 232 11.61 -5.38 9.41
CA GLY A 232 12.81 -4.71 9.90
C GLY A 232 13.61 -5.49 10.95
N PRO A 233 12.99 -6.01 12.03
CA PRO A 233 13.72 -6.76 13.06
C PRO A 233 14.46 -7.99 12.51
N TYR A 234 13.88 -8.69 11.53
CA TYR A 234 14.52 -9.84 10.89
C TYR A 234 15.70 -9.41 10.00
N LEU A 235 15.51 -8.35 9.22
CA LEU A 235 16.55 -7.81 8.33
C LEU A 235 17.72 -7.21 9.12
N ILE A 236 17.45 -6.50 10.22
CA ILE A 236 18.49 -5.95 11.10
C ILE A 236 19.31 -7.08 11.72
N LYS A 237 18.65 -8.17 12.16
CA LYS A 237 19.34 -9.34 12.71
C LYS A 237 20.29 -9.95 11.69
N GLU A 238 19.82 -10.19 10.47
CA GLU A 238 20.64 -10.75 9.38
C GLU A 238 21.77 -9.80 8.96
N ALA A 239 21.50 -8.50 8.86
CA ALA A 239 22.50 -7.50 8.51
C ALA A 239 23.61 -7.44 9.57
N LYS A 240 23.26 -7.44 10.86
CA LYS A 240 24.23 -7.50 11.96
C LYS A 240 25.07 -8.77 11.90
N ALA A 241 24.46 -9.91 11.63
CA ALA A 241 25.17 -11.19 11.53
C ALA A 241 26.18 -11.23 10.36
N ARG A 242 25.86 -10.61 9.22
CA ARG A 242 26.69 -10.66 8.00
C ARG A 242 27.70 -9.51 7.87
N LEU A 243 27.36 -8.33 8.36
CA LEU A 243 28.09 -7.09 8.07
C LEU A 243 28.60 -6.37 9.31
N GLY A 244 28.12 -6.73 10.51
CA GLY A 244 28.37 -5.98 11.75
C GLY A 244 29.84 -5.89 12.18
N ASN A 245 30.71 -6.78 11.66
CA ASN A 245 32.15 -6.77 11.96
C ASN A 245 32.97 -5.87 11.02
N GLY A 246 32.38 -5.42 9.90
CA GLY A 246 33.07 -4.61 8.89
C GLY A 246 32.43 -3.24 8.63
N MET A 247 31.21 -3.01 9.13
CA MET A 247 30.46 -1.79 8.90
C MET A 247 29.60 -1.42 10.12
N ASP A 248 29.49 -0.12 10.37
CA ASP A 248 28.55 0.41 11.35
C ASP A 248 27.12 0.40 10.78
N ILE A 249 26.22 -0.31 11.46
CA ILE A 249 24.82 -0.46 11.04
C ILE A 249 23.97 0.55 11.81
N LYS A 250 23.50 1.58 11.10
CA LYS A 250 22.55 2.56 11.63
C LYS A 250 21.12 2.02 11.51
N VAL A 251 20.40 1.99 12.63
CA VAL A 251 19.00 1.59 12.71
C VAL A 251 18.13 2.83 12.96
N GLN A 252 17.07 2.99 12.17
CA GLN A 252 16.06 4.02 12.38
C GLN A 252 14.80 3.40 13.00
N HIS A 253 14.29 4.01 14.07
CA HIS A 253 13.00 3.63 14.64
C HIS A 253 11.86 4.35 13.91
N LEU A 254 10.86 3.57 13.48
CA LEU A 254 9.70 4.06 12.71
C LEU A 254 8.48 4.40 13.61
N GLY A 255 8.64 4.31 14.93
CA GLY A 255 7.57 4.53 15.91
C GLY A 255 7.00 3.23 16.47
N SER A 256 5.86 3.33 17.17
CA SER A 256 5.15 2.18 17.75
C SER A 256 4.36 1.42 16.69
N ASN A 257 4.28 0.10 16.82
CA ASN A 257 3.41 -0.73 15.99
C ASN A 257 1.94 -0.32 16.21
N PRO A 258 1.20 0.11 15.17
CA PRO A 258 -0.17 0.59 15.32
C PRO A 258 -1.17 -0.45 15.86
N ALA A 259 -0.89 -1.74 15.70
CA ALA A 259 -1.76 -2.82 16.15
C ALA A 259 -1.51 -3.24 17.61
N THR A 260 -0.27 -3.14 18.10
CA THR A 260 0.09 -3.61 19.45
C THR A 260 0.47 -2.48 20.42
N GLY A 261 0.75 -1.28 19.91
CA GLY A 261 1.31 -0.18 20.69
C GLY A 261 2.78 -0.37 21.09
N THR A 262 3.38 -1.53 20.77
CA THR A 262 4.75 -1.86 21.14
C THR A 262 5.75 -1.14 20.25
N ILE A 263 6.80 -0.57 20.83
CA ILE A 263 7.98 -0.10 20.10
C ILE A 263 8.88 -1.32 19.87
N THR A 264 9.06 -1.74 18.62
CA THR A 264 10.08 -2.73 18.26
C THR A 264 11.46 -2.12 18.49
N ARG A 265 12.20 -2.69 19.47
CA ARG A 265 13.57 -2.31 19.82
C ARG A 265 14.57 -2.84 18.80
#